data_AF-A0A9Q0XJ24-F1
#
_entry.id   AF-A0A9Q0XJ24-F1
#
_cell.length_a   1.000
_cell.length_b   1.000
_cell.length_c   1.000
_cell.angle_alpha   90.00
_cell.angle_beta   90.00
_cell.angle_gamma   90.00
#
_symmetry.space_group_name_H-M   'P 1'
#
loop_
_entity.id
_entity.type
_entity.pdbx_description
1 polymer ?
#
loop_
_entity_poly.entity_id
_entity_poly.type
_entity_poly.pdbx_seq_one_letter_code
_entity_poly.pdbx_strand_id
1 'polypeptide(L)'
;MWIFCFCCRLFSKRDGGATALKDPGSKDWKNIGAILSAHERSTLHLYSYQAWKELELRLQKGKTIDNINQQKIREEEKYWRQVLEHLIAMVRFLGMQNMAFRGTTEKLYSENNGNFLKLVEFLALFDPVMSEHVRRVKDEETMVHYLGKEIQNELIYVGLYT
;
A
#
# COMPACT_ATOMS: atom_id res chain seq x y z
N MET A 1 4.77 35.91 -9.00
CA MET A 1 4.63 34.43 -9.02
C MET A 1 5.77 33.84 -9.85
N TRP A 2 6.34 32.70 -9.47
CA TRP A 2 7.38 32.01 -10.26
C TRP A 2 6.73 30.97 -11.20
N ILE A 3 7.33 30.77 -12.37
CA ILE A 3 6.93 29.75 -13.36
C ILE A 3 8.07 28.74 -13.50
N PHE A 4 7.70 27.46 -13.49
CA PHE A 4 8.62 26.34 -13.63
C PHE A 4 8.09 25.35 -14.66
N CYS A 5 8.99 24.60 -15.28
CA CYS A 5 8.64 23.44 -16.07
C CYS A 5 8.81 22.19 -15.21
N PHE A 6 7.72 21.47 -14.96
CA PHE A 6 7.69 20.25 -14.13
C PHE A 6 8.74 19.21 -14.57
N CYS A 7 8.73 18.84 -15.86
CA CYS A 7 9.63 17.80 -16.34
C CYS A 7 11.11 18.22 -16.26
N CYS A 8 11.43 19.46 -16.62
CA CYS A 8 12.81 19.97 -16.52
C CYS A 8 13.31 20.04 -15.09
N ARG A 9 12.44 20.30 -14.11
CA ARG A 9 12.85 20.36 -12.70
C ARG A 9 13.18 18.98 -12.13
N LEU A 10 12.43 17.95 -12.52
CA LEU A 10 12.57 16.61 -11.97
C LEU A 10 13.50 15.68 -12.76
N PHE A 11 13.56 15.83 -14.08
CA PHE A 11 14.20 14.87 -14.99
C PHE A 11 15.43 15.40 -15.72
N SER A 12 15.82 16.66 -15.48
CA SER A 12 17.06 17.18 -16.06
C SER A 12 18.29 16.66 -15.34
N LYS A 13 19.37 16.40 -16.09
CA LYS A 13 20.69 16.09 -15.50
C LYS A 13 21.24 17.31 -14.75
N ARG A 14 22.02 17.09 -13.69
CA ARG A 14 22.66 18.18 -12.91
C ARG A 14 23.56 19.07 -13.79
N ASP A 15 24.21 18.50 -14.80
CA ASP A 15 25.16 19.21 -15.67
C ASP A 15 24.55 19.65 -17.02
N GLY A 16 23.26 19.37 -17.25
CA GLY A 16 22.55 19.85 -18.43
C GLY A 16 22.22 21.33 -18.26
N GLY A 17 22.72 22.16 -19.19
CA GLY A 17 22.68 23.63 -19.13
C GLY A 17 21.39 24.24 -18.59
N ALA A 18 21.52 25.35 -17.87
CA ALA A 18 20.40 25.99 -17.20
C ALA A 18 19.37 26.52 -18.20
N THR A 19 18.11 26.12 -18.06
CA THR A 19 16.98 26.82 -18.69
C THR A 19 16.28 27.67 -17.65
N ALA A 20 15.72 28.81 -18.07
CA ALA A 20 15.06 29.76 -17.19
C ALA A 20 13.87 29.17 -16.39
N LEU A 21 13.38 27.97 -16.74
CA LEU A 21 12.23 27.32 -16.09
C LEU A 21 12.60 26.09 -15.23
N LYS A 22 13.89 25.79 -15.02
CA LYS A 22 14.36 24.68 -14.17
C LYS A 22 14.48 25.10 -12.70
N ASP A 23 15.59 25.74 -12.34
CA ASP A 23 15.83 26.32 -11.02
C ASP A 23 16.68 27.58 -11.22
N PRO A 24 16.31 28.75 -10.64
CA PRO A 24 15.21 28.99 -9.71
C PRO A 24 13.84 29.24 -10.35
N GLY A 25 13.67 29.00 -11.67
CA GLY A 25 12.46 29.32 -12.41
C GLY A 25 12.45 30.77 -12.94
N SER A 26 11.36 31.16 -13.62
CA SER A 26 11.21 32.52 -14.18
C SER A 26 10.16 33.32 -13.45
N LYS A 27 10.44 34.61 -13.23
CA LYS A 27 9.50 35.63 -12.73
C LYS A 27 9.11 36.64 -13.81
N ASP A 28 9.69 36.53 -15.00
CA ASP A 28 9.47 37.48 -16.09
C ASP A 28 8.19 37.14 -16.85
N TRP A 29 7.07 37.59 -16.28
CA TRP A 29 5.75 37.44 -16.88
C TRP A 29 5.59 38.25 -18.17
N LYS A 30 6.33 39.36 -18.31
CA LYS A 30 6.22 40.23 -19.49
C LYS A 30 6.74 39.52 -20.73
N ASN A 31 7.80 38.73 -20.59
CA ASN A 31 8.44 38.00 -21.69
C ASN A 31 8.11 36.50 -21.71
N ILE A 32 7.08 36.06 -20.98
CA ILE A 32 6.84 34.62 -20.77
C ILE A 32 6.61 33.85 -22.07
N GLY A 33 5.94 34.43 -23.06
CA GLY A 33 5.72 33.78 -24.36
C GLY A 33 7.03 33.46 -25.09
N ALA A 34 7.99 34.39 -25.06
CA ALA A 34 9.32 34.18 -25.65
C ALA A 34 10.14 33.16 -24.84
N ILE A 35 10.05 33.21 -23.51
CA ILE A 35 10.72 32.26 -22.61
C ILE A 35 10.20 30.84 -22.84
N LEU A 36 8.89 30.65 -22.90
CA LEU A 36 8.26 29.35 -23.19
C LEU A 36 8.66 28.85 -24.58
N SER A 37 8.56 29.70 -25.60
CA SER A 37 8.93 29.35 -26.97
C SER A 37 10.39 28.88 -27.09
N ALA A 38 11.32 29.59 -26.45
CA ALA A 38 12.73 29.18 -26.44
C ALA A 38 12.95 27.91 -25.60
N HIS A 39 12.25 27.77 -24.49
CA HIS A 39 12.34 26.62 -23.59
C HIS A 39 11.86 25.32 -24.24
N GLU A 40 10.69 25.34 -24.89
CA GLU A 40 10.09 24.16 -25.52
C GLU A 40 10.98 23.56 -26.62
N ARG A 41 11.78 24.40 -27.29
CA ARG A 41 12.77 23.97 -28.31
C ARG A 41 14.11 23.58 -27.72
N SER A 42 14.34 23.77 -26.42
CA SER A 42 15.61 23.44 -25.80
C SER A 42 15.82 21.94 -25.72
N THR A 43 17.05 21.49 -25.96
CA THR A 43 17.42 20.07 -25.86
C THR A 43 17.20 19.52 -24.45
N LEU A 44 17.39 20.36 -23.42
CA LEU A 44 17.11 20.02 -22.04
C LEU A 44 15.64 19.68 -21.83
N HIS A 45 14.73 20.51 -22.36
CA HIS A 45 13.29 20.28 -22.24
C HIS A 45 12.87 19.00 -22.95
N LEU A 46 13.30 18.83 -24.20
CA LEU A 46 12.97 17.64 -24.99
C LEU A 46 13.43 16.35 -24.30
N TYR A 47 14.66 16.32 -23.79
CA TYR A 47 15.18 15.18 -23.02
C TYR A 47 14.36 14.94 -21.74
N SER A 48 14.11 15.99 -20.97
CA SER A 48 13.40 15.87 -19.68
C SER A 48 11.95 15.42 -19.88
N TYR A 49 11.29 15.92 -20.93
CA TYR A 49 9.96 15.52 -21.33
C TYR A 49 9.94 14.06 -21.79
N GLN A 50 10.91 13.64 -22.61
CA GLN A 50 11.02 12.26 -23.07
C GLN A 50 11.24 11.29 -21.89
N ALA A 51 12.14 11.63 -20.95
CA ALA A 51 12.36 10.85 -19.74
C ALA A 51 11.10 10.74 -18.87
N TRP A 52 10.35 11.83 -18.73
CA TRP A 52 9.06 11.81 -18.03
C TRP A 52 8.04 10.91 -18.71
N LYS A 53 7.86 11.03 -20.04
CA LYS A 53 6.93 10.19 -20.81
C LYS A 53 7.31 8.72 -20.83
N GLU A 54 8.61 8.43 -20.85
CA GLU A 54 9.10 7.07 -20.71
C GLU A 54 8.76 6.48 -19.33
N LEU A 55 8.98 7.24 -18.25
CA LEU A 55 8.62 6.80 -16.90
C LEU A 55 7.11 6.56 -16.78
N GLU A 56 6.29 7.49 -17.28
CA GLU A 56 4.82 7.35 -17.29
C GLU A 56 4.40 6.04 -17.98
N LEU A 57 4.97 5.73 -19.14
CA LEU A 57 4.70 4.50 -19.86
C LEU A 57 5.19 3.24 -19.11
N ARG A 58 6.35 3.32 -18.45
CA ARG A 58 6.90 2.22 -17.65
C ARG A 58 6.05 1.95 -16.41
N LEU A 59 5.53 2.98 -15.75
CA LEU A 59 4.60 2.85 -14.63
C LEU A 59 3.31 2.16 -15.07
N GLN A 60 2.71 2.61 -16.18
CA GLN A 60 1.49 1.99 -16.74
C GLN A 60 1.70 0.52 -17.11
N LYS A 61 2.89 0.16 -17.61
CA LYS A 61 3.22 -1.21 -18.02
C LYS A 61 3.80 -2.08 -16.90
N GLY A 62 3.98 -1.56 -15.68
CA GLY A 62 4.65 -2.27 -14.59
C GLY A 62 6.08 -2.68 -14.97
N LYS A 63 6.85 -1.82 -15.65
CA LYS A 63 8.23 -2.08 -16.08
C LYS A 63 9.26 -1.22 -15.35
N THR A 64 8.93 -0.76 -14.15
CA THR A 64 9.86 -0.04 -13.29
C THR A 64 10.78 -1.01 -12.54
N ILE A 65 11.93 -0.53 -12.06
CA ILE A 65 12.91 -1.35 -11.33
C ILE A 65 12.28 -1.97 -10.07
N ASP A 66 11.34 -1.26 -9.45
CA ASP A 66 10.61 -1.68 -8.27
C ASP A 66 9.38 -2.56 -8.57
N ASN A 67 9.07 -2.88 -9.83
CA ASN A 67 7.84 -3.62 -10.16
C ASN A 67 7.72 -4.97 -9.42
N ILE A 68 8.82 -5.69 -9.23
CA ILE A 68 8.83 -6.95 -8.47
C ILE A 68 8.45 -6.69 -7.01
N ASN A 69 8.96 -5.62 -6.40
CA ASN A 69 8.61 -5.25 -5.03
C ASN A 69 7.16 -4.79 -4.93
N GLN A 70 6.69 -3.99 -5.90
CA GLN A 70 5.29 -3.57 -5.99
C GLN A 70 4.35 -4.76 -6.13
N GLN A 71 4.73 -5.78 -6.90
CA GLN A 71 3.96 -7.01 -7.03
C GLN A 71 3.86 -7.75 -5.69
N LYS A 72 4.98 -7.95 -4.99
CA LYS A 72 4.99 -8.58 -3.67
C LYS A 72 4.13 -7.82 -2.64
N ILE A 73 4.20 -6.49 -2.65
CA ILE A 73 3.36 -5.64 -1.79
C ILE A 73 1.87 -5.87 -2.09
N ARG A 74 1.49 -5.90 -3.37
CA ARG A 74 0.09 -6.16 -3.77
C ARG A 74 -0.38 -7.56 -3.40
N GLU A 75 0.49 -8.56 -3.51
CA GLU A 75 0.19 -9.94 -3.12
C GLU A 75 -0.04 -10.04 -1.60
N GLU A 76 0.82 -9.43 -0.79
CA GLU A 76 0.64 -9.34 0.67
C GLU A 76 -0.60 -8.52 1.05
N GLU A 77 -0.87 -7.40 0.37
CA GLU A 77 -2.09 -6.60 0.59
C GLU A 77 -3.35 -7.45 0.33
N LYS A 78 -3.38 -8.20 -0.78
CA LYS A 78 -4.50 -9.08 -1.11
C LYS A 78 -4.67 -10.17 -0.07
N TYR A 79 -3.57 -10.79 0.38
CA TYR A 79 -3.59 -11.80 1.43
C TYR A 79 -4.17 -11.24 2.74
N TRP A 80 -3.70 -10.08 3.20
CA TRP A 80 -4.19 -9.45 4.43
C TRP A 80 -5.65 -9.03 4.35
N ARG A 81 -6.11 -8.55 3.19
CA ARG A 81 -7.54 -8.25 2.97
C ARG A 81 -8.39 -9.50 3.16
N GLN A 82 -7.99 -10.64 2.58
CA GLN A 82 -8.70 -11.89 2.73
C GLN A 82 -8.69 -12.39 4.19
N VAL A 83 -7.56 -12.30 4.89
CA VAL A 83 -7.51 -12.64 6.33
C VAL A 83 -8.51 -11.78 7.12
N LEU A 84 -8.49 -10.46 6.94
CA LEU A 84 -9.37 -9.55 7.67
C LEU A 84 -10.85 -9.81 7.38
N GLU A 85 -11.23 -10.10 6.13
CA GLU A 85 -12.59 -10.49 5.76
C GLU A 85 -13.08 -11.70 6.56
N HIS A 86 -12.25 -12.74 6.70
CA HIS A 86 -12.58 -13.92 7.50
C HIS A 86 -12.71 -13.58 8.99
N LEU A 87 -11.77 -12.81 9.56
CA LEU A 87 -11.81 -12.44 10.98
C LEU A 87 -13.04 -11.61 11.30
N ILE A 88 -13.42 -10.65 10.45
CA ILE A 88 -14.63 -9.84 10.61
C ILE A 88 -15.88 -10.71 10.51
N ALA A 89 -15.93 -11.67 9.58
CA ALA A 89 -17.05 -12.60 9.48
C ALA A 89 -17.22 -13.46 10.75
N MET A 90 -16.12 -13.95 11.33
CA MET A 90 -16.13 -14.66 12.62
C MET A 90 -16.62 -13.77 13.75
N VAL A 91 -16.16 -12.52 13.81
CA VAL A 91 -16.59 -11.55 14.83
C VAL A 91 -18.09 -11.29 14.75
N ARG A 92 -18.61 -11.08 13.53
CA ARG A 92 -20.05 -10.89 13.30
C ARG A 92 -20.84 -12.11 13.73
N PHE A 93 -20.40 -13.31 13.36
CA PHE A 93 -21.05 -14.56 13.76
C PHE A 93 -21.12 -14.68 15.29
N LEU A 94 -20.00 -14.52 15.99
CA LEU A 94 -19.96 -14.60 17.45
C LEU A 94 -20.85 -13.54 18.11
N GLY A 95 -20.79 -12.30 17.63
CA GLY A 95 -21.60 -11.19 18.14
C GLY A 95 -23.09 -11.41 17.95
N MET A 96 -23.52 -11.84 16.76
CA MET A 96 -24.93 -12.13 16.45
C MET A 96 -25.50 -13.27 17.30
N GLN A 97 -24.66 -14.24 17.66
CA GLN A 97 -25.06 -15.36 18.51
C GLN A 97 -24.87 -15.07 20.02
N ASN A 98 -24.44 -13.87 20.40
CA ASN A 98 -24.08 -13.49 21.77
C ASN A 98 -23.08 -14.46 22.43
N MET A 99 -22.16 -15.01 21.63
CA MET A 99 -21.15 -15.94 22.13
C MET A 99 -19.93 -15.18 22.66
N ALA A 100 -19.36 -15.70 23.75
CA ALA A 100 -18.10 -15.17 24.28
C ALA A 100 -16.97 -15.35 23.25
N PHE A 101 -16.17 -14.31 23.03
CA PHE A 101 -15.08 -14.34 22.05
C PHE A 101 -13.82 -14.99 22.63
N ARG A 102 -13.55 -14.70 23.91
CA ARG A 102 -12.29 -14.99 24.60
C ARG A 102 -12.43 -16.16 25.55
N GLY A 103 -11.31 -16.84 25.76
CA GLY A 103 -11.14 -17.81 26.83
C GLY A 103 -10.10 -17.32 27.84
N THR A 104 -9.50 -18.25 28.58
CA THR A 104 -8.46 -17.94 29.58
C THR A 104 -7.06 -17.83 28.96
N THR A 105 -6.89 -18.23 27.71
CA THR A 105 -5.61 -18.18 26.99
C THR A 105 -5.76 -17.44 25.66
N GLU A 106 -4.66 -16.85 25.17
CA GLU A 106 -4.58 -16.18 23.86
C GLU A 106 -3.73 -16.98 22.85
N LYS A 107 -3.47 -18.27 23.15
CA LYS A 107 -2.61 -19.13 22.34
C LYS A 107 -3.43 -20.01 21.41
N LEU A 108 -3.10 -20.01 20.12
CA LEU A 108 -3.65 -20.97 19.16
C LEU A 108 -3.40 -22.41 19.64
N TYR A 109 -4.38 -23.27 19.42
CA TYR A 109 -4.45 -24.69 19.78
C TYR A 109 -4.36 -25.02 21.27
N SER A 110 -4.52 -24.03 22.15
CA SER A 110 -4.73 -24.32 23.58
C SER A 110 -6.21 -24.59 23.88
N GLU A 111 -6.47 -25.39 24.92
CA GLU A 111 -7.83 -25.89 25.22
C GLU A 111 -8.83 -24.75 25.47
N ASN A 112 -8.42 -23.73 26.22
CA ASN A 112 -9.30 -22.66 26.69
C ASN A 112 -9.03 -21.31 26.01
N ASN A 113 -8.79 -21.30 24.70
CA ASN A 113 -8.43 -20.09 23.96
C ASN A 113 -9.60 -19.28 23.39
N GLY A 114 -10.83 -19.66 23.73
CA GLY A 114 -12.05 -18.93 23.39
C GLY A 114 -12.57 -19.22 21.98
N ASN A 115 -13.83 -18.87 21.75
CA ASN A 115 -14.53 -19.21 20.52
C ASN A 115 -13.93 -18.53 19.29
N PHE A 116 -13.35 -17.34 19.43
CA PHE A 116 -12.71 -16.65 18.32
C PHE A 116 -11.51 -17.44 17.76
N LEU A 117 -10.57 -17.84 18.63
CA LEU A 117 -9.42 -18.63 18.21
C LEU A 117 -9.82 -20.05 17.78
N LYS A 118 -10.87 -20.64 18.38
CA LYS A 118 -11.43 -21.91 17.89
C LYS A 118 -12.01 -21.81 16.48
N LEU A 119 -12.66 -20.71 16.12
CA LEU A 119 -13.15 -20.50 14.76
C LEU A 119 -12.00 -20.29 13.76
N VAL A 120 -10.93 -19.59 14.17
CA VAL A 120 -9.71 -19.46 13.36
C VAL A 120 -9.09 -20.83 13.10
N GLU A 121 -8.94 -21.66 14.14
CA GLU A 121 -8.44 -23.03 14.02
C GLU A 121 -9.32 -23.90 13.12
N PHE A 122 -10.64 -23.79 13.28
CA PHE A 122 -11.61 -24.55 12.50
C PHE A 122 -11.56 -24.17 11.02
N LEU A 123 -11.55 -22.88 10.69
CA LEU A 123 -11.49 -22.43 9.29
C LEU A 123 -10.15 -22.77 8.64
N ALA A 124 -9.05 -22.75 9.38
CA ALA A 124 -7.74 -23.17 8.88
C ALA A 124 -7.67 -24.64 8.41
N LEU A 125 -8.65 -25.48 8.76
CA LEU A 125 -8.76 -26.85 8.25
C LEU A 125 -9.20 -26.92 6.78
N PHE A 126 -9.94 -25.92 6.30
CA PHE A 126 -10.61 -25.97 4.99
C PHE A 126 -10.30 -24.76 4.10
N ASP A 127 -10.01 -23.60 4.70
CA ASP A 127 -9.69 -22.38 3.98
C ASP A 127 -8.16 -22.20 3.85
N PRO A 128 -7.62 -22.16 2.62
CA PRO A 128 -6.18 -22.03 2.41
C PRO A 128 -5.58 -20.74 2.97
N VAL A 129 -6.33 -19.63 2.98
CA VAL A 129 -5.83 -18.33 3.47
C VAL A 129 -5.66 -18.40 4.98
N MET A 130 -6.66 -18.91 5.69
CA MET A 130 -6.62 -19.11 7.13
C MET A 130 -5.60 -20.18 7.53
N SER A 131 -5.42 -21.22 6.72
CA SER A 131 -4.39 -22.24 6.92
C SER A 131 -2.99 -21.62 6.87
N GLU A 132 -2.70 -20.84 5.83
CA GLU A 132 -1.42 -20.11 5.71
C GLU A 132 -1.25 -19.09 6.83
N HIS A 133 -2.32 -18.38 7.22
CA HIS A 133 -2.27 -17.43 8.32
C HIS A 133 -1.88 -18.09 9.64
N VAL A 134 -2.52 -19.20 9.99
CA VAL A 134 -2.18 -19.96 11.19
C VAL A 134 -0.74 -20.48 11.12
N ARG A 135 -0.26 -20.92 9.95
CA ARG A 135 1.14 -21.33 9.75
C ARG A 135 2.10 -20.17 10.02
N ARG A 136 1.91 -19.01 9.39
CA ARG A 136 2.75 -17.81 9.59
C ARG A 136 2.79 -17.34 11.04
N VAL A 137 1.69 -17.49 11.78
CA VAL A 137 1.63 -17.17 13.22
C VAL A 137 2.44 -18.16 14.05
N LYS A 138 2.30 -19.46 13.77
CA LYS A 138 3.04 -20.51 14.49
C LYS A 138 4.55 -20.45 14.26
N ASP A 139 4.94 -20.13 13.04
CA ASP A 139 6.35 -20.05 12.63
C ASP A 139 6.98 -18.68 12.98
N GLU A 140 6.25 -17.80 13.66
CA GLU A 140 6.68 -16.45 14.05
C GLU A 140 7.12 -15.56 12.86
N GLU A 141 6.65 -15.88 11.64
CA GLU A 141 6.91 -15.11 10.41
C GLU A 141 6.14 -13.78 10.38
N THR A 142 5.12 -13.64 11.23
CA THR A 142 4.26 -12.48 11.32
C THR A 142 4.14 -12.00 12.75
N MET A 143 4.71 -10.81 13.00
CA MET A 143 4.62 -10.13 14.30
C MET A 143 3.21 -9.57 14.55
N VAL A 144 2.50 -9.17 13.49
CA VAL A 144 1.16 -8.57 13.56
C VAL A 144 0.16 -9.52 12.95
N HIS A 145 -0.50 -10.32 13.80
CA HIS A 145 -1.36 -11.41 13.33
C HIS A 145 -2.87 -11.16 13.52
N TYR A 146 -3.29 -10.03 14.11
CA TYR A 146 -4.71 -9.69 14.32
C TYR A 146 -5.54 -10.68 15.15
N LEU A 147 -4.89 -11.62 15.86
CA LEU A 147 -5.58 -12.61 16.71
C LEU A 147 -5.58 -12.23 18.21
N GLY A 148 -4.79 -11.23 18.60
CA GLY A 148 -4.65 -10.80 20.00
C GLY A 148 -5.89 -10.10 20.54
N LYS A 149 -6.05 -10.08 21.87
CA LYS A 149 -7.25 -9.53 22.51
C LYS A 149 -7.55 -8.08 22.15
N GLU A 150 -6.54 -7.22 22.01
CA GLU A 150 -6.77 -5.79 21.74
C GLU A 150 -7.31 -5.58 20.34
N ILE A 151 -6.74 -6.29 19.36
CA ILE A 151 -7.25 -6.28 17.99
C ILE A 151 -8.66 -6.86 17.91
N GLN A 152 -8.99 -7.89 18.70
CA GLN A 152 -10.37 -8.37 18.77
C GLN A 152 -11.34 -7.25 19.19
N ASN A 153 -10.96 -6.36 20.12
CA ASN A 153 -11.81 -5.21 20.48
C ASN A 153 -12.01 -4.27 19.29
N GLU A 154 -10.94 -3.98 18.54
CA GLU A 154 -11.01 -3.14 17.34
C GLU A 154 -11.89 -3.77 16.26
N LEU A 155 -11.72 -5.08 16.01
CA LEU A 155 -12.54 -5.81 15.04
C LEU A 155 -14.00 -5.89 15.47
N ILE A 156 -14.30 -5.99 16.77
CA ILE A 156 -15.66 -5.89 17.31
C ILE A 156 -16.25 -4.52 17.03
N TYR A 157 -15.49 -3.45 17.30
CA TYR A 157 -15.91 -2.08 17.04
C TYR A 157 -16.19 -1.84 15.55
N VAL A 158 -15.36 -2.36 14.66
CA VAL A 158 -15.57 -2.25 13.21
C VAL A 158 -16.73 -3.16 12.77
N GLY A 159 -16.68 -4.44 13.10
CA GLY A 159 -17.56 -5.47 12.52
C GLY A 159 -18.99 -5.51 13.06
N LEU A 160 -19.26 -4.96 14.25
CA LEU A 160 -20.62 -4.95 14.83
C LEU A 160 -21.33 -3.59 14.71
N TYR A 161 -20.62 -2.52 14.35
CA TYR A 161 -21.17 -1.16 14.31
C TYR A 161 -21.15 -0.53 12.90
N THR A 162 -20.81 -1.30 11.87
CA THR A 162 -20.96 -0.96 10.44
C THR A 162 -21.77 -2.02 9.73
#